data_AF-A0A8T4T5Z7-F1
#
_entry.id   AF-A0A8T4T5Z7-F1
#
_cell.length_a   1.000
_cell.length_b   1.000
_cell.length_c   1.000
_cell.angle_alpha   90.00
_cell.angle_beta   90.00
_cell.angle_gamma   90.00
#
_symmetry.space_group_name_H-M   'P 1'
#
loop_
_entity.id
_entity.type
_entity.pdbx_description
1 polymer ?
#
loop_
_entity_poly.entity_id
_entity_poly.type
_entity_poly.pdbx_seq_one_letter_code
_entity_poly.pdbx_strand_id
1 'polypeptide(L)'
;MRLFSSAFAVYPEQPAVYDSKAGYAISFHLQKLIPKGGIVEVVNPKSVLCSLLPGILRSRKARVILKQSSSEARTAFADVLVEDTGFSDLVLAEPDAFVPGGALVNPSESSLLENRHVVGVGSILQITGKNPASHDFIEFQKRVTENGIDLMSLL
;
A
#
# COMPACT_ATOMS: atom_id res chain seq x y z
N MET A 1 4.19 48.64 -26.63
CA MET A 1 4.98 47.39 -26.64
C MET A 1 4.38 46.47 -25.58
N ARG A 2 3.58 45.47 -25.99
CA ARG A 2 2.94 44.49 -25.10
C ARG A 2 3.77 43.21 -25.13
N LEU A 3 4.21 42.71 -23.97
CA LEU A 3 4.89 41.41 -23.88
C LEU A 3 4.25 40.57 -22.77
N PHE A 4 3.55 39.53 -23.23
CA PHE A 4 3.34 38.19 -22.69
C PHE A 4 3.09 37.99 -21.19
N SER A 5 1.80 37.79 -20.88
CA SER A 5 1.34 36.96 -19.76
C SER A 5 1.58 35.49 -20.13
N SER A 6 2.53 34.82 -19.46
CA SER A 6 2.65 33.36 -19.51
C SER A 6 1.61 32.75 -18.56
N ALA A 7 0.47 32.35 -19.12
CA ALA A 7 -0.43 31.43 -18.45
C ALA A 7 0.29 30.09 -18.28
N PHE A 8 0.69 29.75 -17.06
CA PHE A 8 1.00 28.37 -16.72
C PHE A 8 -0.28 27.57 -16.89
N ALA A 9 -0.31 26.72 -17.94
CA ALA A 9 -1.31 25.68 -18.05
C ALA A 9 -1.12 24.73 -16.86
N VAL A 10 -1.96 24.88 -15.84
CA VAL A 10 -2.17 23.86 -14.83
C VAL A 10 -2.88 22.72 -15.56
N TYR A 11 -2.10 21.75 -16.04
CA TYR A 11 -2.67 20.48 -16.44
C TYR A 11 -3.26 19.85 -15.18
N PRO A 12 -4.58 19.61 -15.10
CA PRO A 12 -5.06 18.70 -14.07
C PRO A 12 -4.34 17.38 -14.31
N GLU A 13 -3.63 16.88 -13.30
CA GLU A 13 -3.07 15.54 -13.34
C GLU A 13 -4.20 14.60 -13.77
N GLN A 14 -4.05 14.01 -14.96
CA GLN A 14 -4.98 12.98 -15.41
C GLN A 14 -4.98 11.89 -14.34
N PRO A 15 -6.14 11.52 -13.76
CA PRO A 15 -6.18 10.39 -12.86
C PRO A 15 -5.70 9.18 -13.65
N ALA A 16 -4.69 8.48 -13.12
CA ALA A 16 -4.30 7.18 -13.62
C ALA A 16 -5.58 6.35 -13.77
N VAL A 17 -5.86 5.94 -15.01
CA VAL A 17 -7.07 5.18 -15.36
C VAL A 17 -6.95 3.81 -14.69
N TYR A 18 -7.55 3.68 -13.51
CA TYR A 18 -7.85 2.37 -12.91
C TYR A 18 -9.20 1.91 -13.44
N ASP A 19 -9.14 1.07 -14.46
CA ASP A 19 -10.30 0.50 -15.14
C ASP A 19 -11.01 -0.61 -14.33
N SER A 20 -10.99 -0.53 -13.00
CA SER A 20 -11.74 -1.45 -12.15
C SER A 20 -12.31 -0.73 -10.92
N LYS A 21 -13.62 -0.95 -10.68
CA LYS A 21 -14.31 -0.52 -9.45
C LYS A 21 -13.55 -0.97 -8.18
N ALA A 22 -12.81 -2.07 -8.29
CA ALA A 22 -11.96 -2.65 -7.26
C ALA A 22 -10.81 -1.71 -6.82
N GLY A 23 -9.99 -1.25 -7.76
CA GLY A 23 -8.87 -0.36 -7.46
C GLY A 23 -9.33 0.97 -6.85
N TYR A 24 -10.47 1.50 -7.34
CA TYR A 24 -11.09 2.68 -6.76
C TYR A 24 -11.52 2.46 -5.30
N ALA A 25 -12.20 1.35 -5.02
CA ALA A 25 -12.65 1.02 -3.66
C ALA A 25 -11.46 0.86 -2.69
N ILE A 26 -10.44 0.09 -3.08
CA ILE A 26 -9.21 -0.08 -2.28
C ILE A 26 -8.55 1.27 -2.00
N SER A 27 -8.39 2.12 -3.03
CA SER A 27 -7.83 3.46 -2.89
C SER A 27 -8.60 4.33 -1.90
N PHE A 28 -9.94 4.32 -2.00
CA PHE A 28 -10.82 5.04 -1.08
C PHE A 28 -10.65 4.57 0.37
N HIS A 29 -10.52 3.27 0.61
CA HIS A 29 -10.29 2.72 1.94
C HIS A 29 -8.89 3.05 2.48
N LEU A 30 -7.86 2.91 1.65
CA LEU A 30 -6.48 3.29 2.01
C LEU A 30 -6.36 4.75 2.41
N GLN A 31 -7.03 5.66 1.69
CA GLN A 31 -6.97 7.09 1.98
C GLN A 31 -7.47 7.44 3.39
N LYS A 32 -8.37 6.62 3.97
CA LYS A 32 -8.87 6.79 5.35
C LYS A 32 -7.86 6.37 6.40
N LEU A 33 -7.00 5.39 6.09
CA LEU A 33 -5.99 4.86 7.01
C LEU A 33 -4.70 5.68 6.98
N ILE A 34 -4.32 6.19 5.81
CA ILE A 34 -3.03 6.88 5.66
C ILE A 34 -3.02 8.20 6.44
N PRO A 35 -2.09 8.39 7.39
CA PRO A 35 -2.00 9.60 8.19
C PRO A 35 -1.61 10.79 7.32
N LYS A 36 -2.25 11.95 7.55
CA LYS A 36 -1.91 13.18 6.83
C LYS A 36 -0.56 13.69 7.32
N GLY A 37 0.42 13.83 6.43
CA GLY A 37 1.78 14.24 6.79
C GLY A 37 2.64 13.16 7.47
N GLY A 38 2.13 11.94 7.64
CA GLY A 38 2.85 10.87 8.34
C GLY A 38 3.80 10.07 7.46
N ILE A 39 4.46 9.09 8.07
CA ILE A 39 5.40 8.16 7.44
C ILE A 39 4.76 6.78 7.36
N VAL A 40 4.58 6.27 6.15
CA VAL A 40 4.08 4.91 5.90
C VAL A 40 5.24 4.01 5.54
N GLU A 41 5.41 2.90 6.23
CA GLU A 41 6.34 1.86 5.81
C GLU A 41 5.61 0.83 4.94
N VAL A 42 6.23 0.45 3.83
CA VAL A 42 5.67 -0.53 2.91
C VAL A 42 6.69 -1.63 2.67
N VAL A 43 6.31 -2.84 3.05
CA VAL A 43 7.13 -4.04 2.86
C VAL A 43 6.73 -4.72 1.56
N ASN A 44 7.73 -4.94 0.71
CA ASN A 44 7.63 -5.63 -0.58
C ASN A 44 6.36 -5.25 -1.36
N PRO A 45 6.18 -3.96 -1.71
CA PRO A 45 5.00 -3.54 -2.46
C PRO A 45 4.92 -4.27 -3.80
N LYS A 46 3.78 -4.91 -4.06
CA LYS A 46 3.51 -5.59 -5.33
C LYS A 46 2.57 -4.72 -6.17
N SER A 47 1.73 -5.35 -6.97
CA SER A 47 0.91 -4.70 -7.98
C SER A 47 0.00 -3.60 -7.43
N VAL A 48 -0.84 -3.91 -6.44
CA VAL A 48 -1.89 -3.00 -5.94
C VAL A 48 -1.28 -1.79 -5.27
N LEU A 49 -0.29 -2.00 -4.39
CA LEU A 49 0.38 -0.93 -3.67
C LEU A 49 1.22 -0.05 -4.59
N CYS A 50 2.00 -0.62 -5.50
CA CYS A 50 2.80 0.18 -6.45
C CYS A 50 1.90 1.07 -7.32
N SER A 51 0.71 0.57 -7.68
CA SER A 51 -0.23 1.30 -8.51
C SER A 51 -0.93 2.43 -7.75
N LEU A 52 -1.55 2.10 -6.62
CA LEU A 52 -2.50 3.01 -5.95
C LEU A 52 -1.81 3.96 -4.97
N LEU A 53 -0.84 3.46 -4.21
CA LEU A 53 -0.35 4.15 -3.03
C LEU A 53 0.41 5.47 -3.31
N PRO A 54 1.25 5.62 -4.35
CA PRO A 54 1.98 6.86 -4.60
C PRO A 54 1.06 8.08 -4.72
N GLY A 55 -0.04 7.96 -5.47
CA GLY A 55 -1.04 9.02 -5.62
C GLY A 55 -1.72 9.38 -4.31
N ILE A 56 -2.04 8.37 -3.48
CA ILE A 56 -2.68 8.59 -2.19
C ILE A 56 -1.72 9.31 -1.24
N LEU A 57 -0.45 8.88 -1.17
CA LEU A 57 0.57 9.51 -0.33
C LEU A 57 0.76 10.98 -0.70
N ARG A 58 0.86 11.31 -2.00
CA ARG A 58 0.92 12.70 -2.48
C ARG A 58 -0.29 13.51 -2.01
N SER A 59 -1.51 12.98 -2.18
CA SER A 59 -2.74 13.66 -1.76
C SER A 59 -2.79 13.92 -0.24
N ARG A 60 -2.21 13.02 0.55
CA ARG A 60 -2.15 13.09 2.01
C ARG A 60 -0.92 13.83 2.53
N LYS A 61 -0.02 14.28 1.63
CA LYS A 61 1.31 14.82 1.96
C LYS A 61 2.14 13.88 2.85
N ALA A 62 1.90 12.58 2.74
CA ALA A 62 2.61 11.55 3.50
C ALA A 62 3.89 11.13 2.77
N ARG A 63 4.83 10.55 3.52
CA ARG A 63 6.10 10.00 3.02
C ARG A 63 6.11 8.48 3.15
N VAL A 64 7.01 7.83 2.43
CA VAL A 64 7.11 6.36 2.44
C VAL A 64 8.53 5.87 2.71
N ILE A 65 8.64 4.83 3.54
CA ILE A 65 9.84 3.99 3.68
C ILE A 65 9.54 2.67 2.95
N LEU A 66 10.40 2.30 2.01
CA LEU A 66 10.27 1.03 1.28
C LEU A 66 11.24 -0.02 1.83
N LYS A 67 10.73 -1.20 2.14
CA LYS A 67 11.51 -2.38 2.54
C LYS A 67 11.38 -3.48 1.49
N GLN A 68 12.49 -4.12 1.12
CA GLN A 68 12.53 -5.20 0.13
C GLN A 68 11.74 -4.89 -1.16
N SER A 69 11.90 -3.68 -1.69
CA SER A 69 11.19 -3.23 -2.89
C SER A 69 12.02 -3.40 -4.16
N SER A 70 11.38 -3.72 -5.27
CA SER A 70 12.02 -3.74 -6.59
C SER A 70 12.42 -2.33 -7.07
N SER A 71 13.21 -2.25 -8.14
CA SER A 71 13.56 -1.00 -8.82
C SER A 71 12.35 -0.25 -9.34
N GLU A 72 11.37 -0.99 -9.86
CA GLU A 72 10.13 -0.45 -10.42
C GLU A 72 9.31 0.20 -9.30
N ALA A 73 9.17 -0.49 -8.16
CA ALA A 73 8.51 0.07 -6.98
C ALA A 73 9.21 1.36 -6.54
N ARG A 74 10.54 1.35 -6.37
CA ARG A 74 11.29 2.56 -5.96
C ARG A 74 11.06 3.75 -6.91
N THR A 75 10.95 3.48 -8.21
CA THR A 75 10.65 4.49 -9.21
C THR A 75 9.23 5.04 -9.05
N ALA A 76 8.24 4.17 -8.82
CA ALA A 76 6.85 4.57 -8.60
C ALA A 76 6.65 5.47 -7.36
N PHE A 77 7.51 5.32 -6.35
CA PHE A 77 7.45 6.07 -5.09
C PHE A 77 8.48 7.21 -4.98
N ALA A 78 9.27 7.49 -6.03
CA ALA A 78 10.50 8.29 -5.93
C ALA A 78 10.31 9.68 -5.29
N ASP A 79 9.18 10.33 -5.53
CA ASP A 79 8.88 11.68 -5.05
C ASP A 79 8.41 11.73 -3.58
N VAL A 80 7.90 10.61 -3.06
CA VAL A 80 7.41 10.44 -1.68
C VAL A 80 8.35 9.62 -0.79
N LEU A 81 9.37 8.98 -1.38
CA LEU A 81 10.35 8.14 -0.69
C LEU A 81 11.19 8.94 0.31
N VAL A 82 11.46 8.35 1.47
CA VAL A 82 12.40 8.86 2.48
C VAL A 82 13.32 7.75 2.95
N GLU A 83 14.43 8.14 3.57
CA GLU A 83 15.32 7.21 4.25
C GLU A 83 14.62 6.56 5.44
N ASP A 84 15.08 5.36 5.79
CA ASP A 84 14.56 4.65 6.95
C ASP A 84 14.95 5.36 8.24
N THR A 85 13.94 5.80 8.99
CA THR A 85 14.11 6.51 10.26
C THR A 85 13.98 5.59 11.48
N GLY A 86 13.66 4.30 11.26
CA GLY A 86 13.33 3.35 12.33
C GLY A 86 11.94 3.54 12.94
N PHE A 87 11.17 4.51 12.45
CA PHE A 87 9.81 4.81 12.89
C PHE A 87 8.86 4.96 11.70
N SER A 88 7.65 4.41 11.83
CA SER A 88 6.55 4.58 10.88
C SER A 88 5.21 4.61 11.62
N ASP A 89 4.28 5.43 11.13
CA ASP A 89 2.94 5.57 11.69
C ASP A 89 2.01 4.42 11.27
N LEU A 90 2.34 3.77 10.15
CA LEU A 90 1.55 2.71 9.53
C LEU A 90 2.47 1.77 8.75
N VAL A 91 2.31 0.46 8.95
CA VAL A 91 3.01 -0.58 8.19
C VAL A 91 2.02 -1.26 7.25
N LEU A 92 2.33 -1.24 5.96
CA LEU A 92 1.55 -1.88 4.90
C LEU A 92 2.32 -3.02 4.25
N ALA A 93 1.60 -4.07 3.87
CA ALA A 93 2.11 -5.17 3.06
C ALA A 93 1.06 -5.65 2.05
N GLU A 94 1.50 -6.22 0.93
CA GLU A 94 0.63 -6.86 -0.08
C GLU A 94 0.84 -8.38 -0.02
N PRO A 95 0.07 -9.10 0.81
CA PRO A 95 0.26 -10.54 0.96
C PRO A 95 -0.18 -11.29 -0.31
N ASP A 96 0.30 -12.51 -0.47
CA ASP A 96 -0.10 -13.38 -1.58
C ASP A 96 -1.53 -13.89 -1.38
N ALA A 97 -1.90 -14.15 -0.12
CA ALA A 97 -3.23 -14.58 0.26
C ALA A 97 -3.63 -14.11 1.66
N PHE A 98 -4.94 -13.97 1.89
CA PHE A 98 -5.52 -13.77 3.21
C PHE A 98 -6.12 -15.08 3.72
N VAL A 99 -5.88 -15.40 4.98
CA VAL A 99 -6.41 -16.58 5.68
C VAL A 99 -7.03 -16.15 7.02
N PRO A 100 -7.84 -16.98 7.71
CA PRO A 100 -8.32 -16.66 9.05
C PRO A 100 -7.16 -16.32 9.99
N GLY A 101 -7.26 -15.20 10.71
CA GLY A 101 -6.23 -14.71 11.65
C GLY A 101 -5.02 -14.00 11.04
N GLY A 102 -4.86 -13.96 9.71
CA GLY A 102 -3.67 -13.31 9.14
C GLY A 102 -3.51 -13.44 7.63
N ALA A 103 -2.27 -13.47 7.18
CA ALA A 103 -1.95 -13.49 5.77
C ALA A 103 -0.79 -14.43 5.48
N LEU A 104 -0.73 -14.87 4.23
CA LEU A 104 0.35 -15.69 3.69
C LEU A 104 1.27 -14.79 2.87
N VAL A 105 2.56 -14.84 3.20
CA VAL A 105 3.60 -14.05 2.54
C VAL A 105 4.75 -14.95 2.09
N ASN A 106 5.59 -14.43 1.21
CA ASN A 106 6.83 -15.09 0.88
C ASN A 106 7.75 -15.14 2.12
N PRO A 107 8.49 -16.24 2.37
CA PRO A 107 9.39 -16.35 3.52
C PRO A 107 10.45 -15.25 3.61
N SER A 108 10.82 -14.64 2.49
CA SER A 108 11.74 -13.49 2.48
C SER A 108 11.18 -12.25 3.18
N GLU A 109 9.85 -12.13 3.29
CA GLU A 109 9.15 -10.98 3.87
C GLU A 109 8.90 -11.14 5.38
N SER A 110 8.86 -12.38 5.87
CA SER A 110 8.40 -12.73 7.24
C SER A 110 9.14 -11.96 8.33
N SER A 111 10.47 -11.95 8.28
CA SER A 111 11.32 -11.26 9.28
C SER A 111 11.07 -9.76 9.40
N LEU A 112 10.48 -9.13 8.37
CA LEU A 112 10.16 -7.69 8.38
C LEU A 112 8.75 -7.41 8.92
N LEU A 113 7.90 -8.42 9.01
CA LEU A 113 6.48 -8.31 9.35
C LEU A 113 6.14 -8.93 10.70
N GLU A 114 6.88 -9.94 11.13
CA GLU A 114 6.70 -10.61 12.42
C GLU A 114 6.70 -9.61 13.58
N ASN A 115 5.77 -9.80 14.52
CA ASN A 115 5.62 -8.98 15.73
C ASN A 115 5.33 -7.49 15.47
N ARG A 116 4.75 -7.15 14.30
CA ARG A 116 4.40 -5.77 13.96
C ARG A 116 2.90 -5.60 13.73
N HIS A 117 2.44 -4.36 13.91
CA HIS A 117 1.08 -3.95 13.62
C HIS A 117 0.91 -3.73 12.10
N VAL A 118 0.77 -4.81 11.35
CA VAL A 118 0.69 -4.77 9.87
C VAL A 118 -0.75 -4.70 9.39
N VAL A 119 -0.97 -3.85 8.39
CA VAL A 119 -2.21 -3.80 7.61
C VAL A 119 -1.94 -4.39 6.22
N GLY A 120 -2.66 -5.45 5.87
CA GLY A 120 -2.58 -6.06 4.54
C GLY A 120 -3.47 -5.35 3.54
N VAL A 121 -3.01 -5.28 2.30
CA VAL A 121 -3.73 -4.66 1.21
C VAL A 121 -3.80 -5.65 0.05
N GLY A 122 -4.98 -5.90 -0.47
CA GLY A 122 -5.15 -6.84 -1.56
C GLY A 122 -6.60 -6.97 -1.99
N SER A 123 -6.88 -7.94 -2.84
CA SER A 123 -8.23 -8.22 -3.33
C SER A 123 -8.96 -9.21 -2.43
N ILE A 124 -10.30 -9.12 -2.36
CA ILE A 124 -11.16 -10.14 -1.76
C ILE A 124 -10.94 -11.53 -2.37
N LEU A 125 -10.49 -11.59 -3.64
CA LEU A 125 -10.18 -12.83 -4.35
C LEU A 125 -8.95 -13.57 -3.79
N GLN A 126 -8.12 -12.88 -3.02
CA GLN A 126 -6.95 -13.47 -2.36
C GLN A 126 -7.33 -14.18 -1.05
N ILE A 127 -8.59 -14.11 -0.60
CA ILE A 127 -9.06 -14.84 0.58
C ILE A 127 -9.16 -16.33 0.25
N THR A 128 -8.51 -17.16 1.06
CA THR A 128 -8.49 -18.61 0.88
C THR A 128 -8.45 -19.33 2.22
N GLY A 129 -8.91 -20.58 2.24
CA GLY A 129 -8.72 -21.50 3.38
C GLY A 129 -7.49 -22.40 3.23
N LYS A 130 -6.73 -22.25 2.14
CA LYS A 130 -5.55 -23.08 1.87
C LYS A 130 -4.30 -22.42 2.43
N ASN A 131 -3.44 -23.23 3.06
CA ASN A 131 -2.13 -22.81 3.53
C ASN A 131 -1.04 -23.62 2.78
N PRO A 132 -0.44 -23.08 1.71
CA PRO A 132 0.62 -23.74 0.96
C PRO A 132 1.93 -23.76 1.77
N ALA A 133 2.65 -24.88 1.75
CA ALA A 133 3.90 -25.06 2.50
C ALA A 133 5.05 -24.13 2.06
N SER A 134 4.90 -23.42 0.94
CA SER A 134 5.90 -22.47 0.43
C SER A 134 5.77 -21.05 1.00
N HIS A 135 4.78 -20.80 1.84
CA HIS A 135 4.51 -19.48 2.41
C HIS A 135 4.56 -19.54 3.93
N ASP A 136 4.94 -18.41 4.52
CA ASP A 136 4.87 -18.21 5.96
C ASP A 136 3.54 -17.53 6.32
N PHE A 137 2.98 -17.94 7.46
CA PHE A 137 1.82 -17.29 8.04
C PHE A 137 2.27 -16.14 8.93
N ILE A 138 1.70 -14.96 8.72
CA ILE A 138 1.92 -13.78 9.54
C ILE A 138 0.58 -13.23 10.03
N GLU A 139 0.51 -12.92 11.33
CA GLU A 139 -0.64 -12.25 11.89
C GLU A 139 -0.73 -10.82 11.38
N PHE A 140 -1.85 -10.50 10.74
CA PHE A 140 -2.17 -9.16 10.26
C PHE A 140 -3.29 -8.64 11.12
N GLN A 141 -3.32 -7.35 11.45
CA GLN A 141 -4.37 -6.81 12.33
C GLN A 141 -5.61 -6.42 11.55
N LYS A 142 -5.37 -5.89 10.35
CA LYS A 142 -6.40 -5.44 9.43
C LYS A 142 -6.05 -5.87 8.03
N ARG A 143 -7.09 -6.03 7.22
CA ARG A 143 -6.96 -6.07 5.76
C ARG A 143 -7.76 -4.95 5.12
N VAL A 144 -7.27 -4.46 4.01
CA VAL A 144 -7.96 -3.53 3.12
C VAL A 144 -8.23 -4.25 1.81
N THR A 145 -9.50 -4.34 1.45
CA THR A 145 -9.97 -4.93 0.19
C THR A 145 -10.98 -4.01 -0.48
N GLU A 146 -11.52 -4.42 -1.62
CA GLU A 146 -12.62 -3.75 -2.29
C GLU A 146 -13.89 -3.65 -1.43
N ASN A 147 -14.07 -4.57 -0.48
CA ASN A 147 -15.26 -4.60 0.39
C ASN A 147 -15.13 -3.68 1.61
N GLY A 148 -13.92 -3.22 1.95
CA GLY A 148 -13.71 -2.40 3.13
C GLY A 148 -12.41 -2.65 3.87
N ILE A 149 -12.43 -2.23 5.14
CA ILE A 149 -11.35 -2.43 6.10
C ILE A 149 -11.89 -3.35 7.19
N ASP A 150 -11.35 -4.56 7.27
CA ASP A 150 -11.79 -5.57 8.25
C ASP A 150 -10.69 -5.84 9.26
N LEU A 151 -11.08 -6.14 10.50
CA LEU A 151 -10.20 -6.77 11.48
C LEU A 151 -10.00 -8.23 11.10
N MET A 152 -8.77 -8.69 11.22
CA MET A 152 -8.40 -10.08 10.99
C MET A 152 -8.46 -10.81 12.34
N SER A 153 -9.66 -11.20 12.77
CA SER A 153 -9.81 -12.00 14.00
C SER A 153 -9.55 -13.48 13.73
N LEU A 154 -8.90 -14.14 14.69
CA LEU A 154 -8.97 -15.60 14.85
C LEU A 154 -10.41 -15.92 15.29
N LEU A 155 -11.27 -16.39 14.37
CA LEU A 155 -12.54 -17.00 14.76
C LEU A 155 -12.29 -18.37 15.39
#